data_AF-A0A923YNE6-F1
#
_entry.id   AF-A0A923YNE6-F1
#
_cell.length_a   1.000
_cell.length_b   1.000
_cell.length_c   1.000
_cell.angle_alpha   90.00
_cell.angle_beta   90.00
_cell.angle_gamma   90.00
#
_symmetry.space_group_name_H-M   'P 1'
#
loop_
_entity.id
_entity.type
_entity.pdbx_description
1 polymer ?
#
loop_
_entity_poly.entity_id
_entity_poly.type
_entity_poly.pdbx_seq_one_letter_code
_entity_poly.pdbx_strand_id
1 'polypeptide(L)'
;MSEKQTFLESIEKFIIQLALHKQLAIDSEVNEHAIYLHNRAIDQLDKLKNKVLHSELKPNYINQFQNDVNQLANYFQYRGADSIDLSDLHIKDQVKNNIEVYSDNVERQLNQLEFNFGFFNKLGFFENNIVAIGANGSGKSTLSNELKKYLPKSGVVIAAQKILVIPTFSGISNVNSTNEKLQNNQNLDKTLRTTYSTESNGNAYGILVQVGGEFQILLDNLLAERSAIINIFCHDLKNGGTNITVPDTKLDKALLIWNSLIQHRTLECTDGINLTLKAIDKSVYAAHQMSDGEKVMLYHIAQVLQAPKNGFIIVDEPEMYLHKTILKKLWDILEKERQDCIFVYLSHDLDFATSRTTAKKVWIRSFSYPSTWEIENIPENELPENLLLELLGSRKNILFCEGDKGSTDEKLYNLLFPEYTVTPVGSCFSVMNYTKAFNKISNIIVRAFGIIDSDHHDLKRLESLKSDSIFSFSMAEIENVFLDEEFLKLIASKILVDESLVDAIKRDVLEALSKEIELQISNYVSTKINYYFKDSHVSKGNSLAEVEKNHKRFSDEIKIQEWFAQRRTTIEKIIEEKNYVKALSIYNNKGLRKIVNYHFKISDYPDRAIRLIQFDNSCHTILLNHFPQELK
;
A
#
# COMPACT_ATOMS: atom_id res chain seq x y z
N MET A 1 -24.78 33.81 -6.43
CA MET A 1 -24.56 32.50 -7.10
C MET A 1 -23.53 31.73 -6.30
N SER A 2 -23.73 30.43 -6.08
CA SER A 2 -22.66 29.58 -5.56
C SER A 2 -21.51 29.50 -6.58
N GLU A 3 -20.25 29.36 -6.14
CA GLU A 3 -19.08 29.20 -7.02
C GLU A 3 -19.29 28.12 -8.11
N LYS A 4 -19.94 27.01 -7.74
CA LYS A 4 -20.36 25.94 -8.67
C LYS A 4 -21.20 26.45 -9.83
N GLN A 5 -22.16 27.33 -9.57
CA GLN A 5 -23.08 27.85 -10.57
C GLN A 5 -22.36 28.81 -11.53
N THR A 6 -21.53 29.70 -10.98
CA THR A 6 -20.68 30.59 -11.77
C THR A 6 -19.74 29.81 -12.69
N PHE A 7 -19.15 28.72 -12.19
CA PHE A 7 -18.27 27.87 -12.99
C PHE A 7 -19.01 27.13 -14.11
N LEU A 8 -20.20 26.57 -13.82
CA LEU A 8 -21.03 25.89 -14.83
C LEU A 8 -21.43 26.84 -15.96
N GLU A 9 -21.90 28.05 -15.64
CA GLU A 9 -22.22 29.08 -16.62
C GLU A 9 -21.00 29.48 -17.46
N SER A 10 -19.83 29.60 -16.81
CA SER A 10 -18.57 29.92 -17.48
C SER A 10 -18.12 28.82 -18.47
N ILE A 11 -18.21 27.54 -18.09
CA ILE A 11 -17.87 26.42 -18.98
C ILE A 11 -18.85 26.37 -20.15
N GLU A 12 -20.15 26.47 -19.89
CA GLU A 12 -21.17 26.39 -20.93
C GLU A 12 -20.99 27.48 -21.98
N LYS A 13 -20.74 28.72 -21.53
CA LYS A 13 -20.39 29.83 -22.42
C LYS A 13 -19.13 29.53 -23.25
N PHE A 14 -18.11 28.94 -22.63
CA PHE A 14 -16.86 28.65 -23.34
C PHE A 14 -17.03 27.52 -24.38
N ILE A 15 -17.83 26.50 -24.10
CA ILE A 15 -18.16 25.44 -25.08
C ILE A 15 -18.84 26.04 -26.32
N ILE A 16 -19.79 26.96 -26.12
CA ILE A 16 -20.46 27.67 -27.24
C ILE A 16 -19.44 28.48 -28.04
N GLN A 17 -18.55 29.22 -27.37
CA GLN A 17 -17.48 29.98 -28.03
C GLN A 17 -16.52 29.08 -28.83
N LEU A 18 -16.18 27.90 -28.32
CA LEU A 18 -15.34 26.93 -29.02
C LEU A 18 -16.03 26.35 -30.25
N ALA A 19 -17.34 26.10 -30.20
CA ALA A 19 -18.09 25.63 -31.37
C ALA A 19 -18.08 26.68 -32.50
N LEU A 20 -18.27 27.96 -32.16
CA LEU A 20 -18.18 29.07 -33.12
C LEU A 20 -16.74 29.23 -33.66
N HIS A 21 -15.74 29.18 -32.77
CA HIS A 21 -14.33 29.28 -33.17
C HIS A 21 -13.88 28.09 -34.03
N LYS A 22 -14.42 26.89 -33.81
CA LYS A 22 -14.21 25.73 -34.69
C LYS A 22 -14.77 25.99 -36.09
N GLN A 23 -15.96 26.60 -36.21
CA GLN A 23 -16.50 26.95 -37.51
C GLN A 23 -15.60 27.96 -38.24
N LEU A 24 -15.12 28.99 -37.53
CA LEU A 24 -14.14 29.94 -38.05
C LEU A 24 -12.85 29.25 -38.54
N ALA A 25 -12.35 28.27 -37.80
CA ALA A 25 -11.17 27.51 -38.18
C ALA A 25 -11.39 26.67 -39.46
N ILE A 26 -12.59 26.08 -39.61
CA ILE A 26 -12.99 25.35 -40.81
C ILE A 26 -13.07 26.31 -42.01
N ASP A 27 -13.75 27.45 -41.84
CA ASP A 27 -13.94 28.45 -42.89
C ASP A 27 -12.61 29.11 -43.32
N SER A 28 -11.63 29.13 -42.40
CA SER A 28 -10.27 29.62 -42.64
C SER A 28 -9.30 28.56 -43.20
N GLU A 29 -9.77 27.34 -43.47
CA GLU A 29 -8.97 26.23 -44.01
C GLU A 29 -7.72 25.88 -43.15
N VAL A 30 -7.89 25.91 -41.83
CA VAL A 30 -6.90 25.47 -40.85
C VAL A 30 -6.63 23.96 -40.98
N ASN A 31 -5.42 23.51 -40.64
CA ASN A 31 -5.08 22.09 -40.64
C ASN A 31 -6.00 21.19 -39.79
N GLU A 32 -6.05 19.91 -40.14
CA GLU A 32 -6.91 18.91 -39.46
C GLU A 32 -6.57 18.73 -37.97
N HIS A 33 -5.30 18.88 -37.59
CA HIS A 33 -4.86 18.73 -36.19
C HIS A 33 -5.53 19.76 -35.27
N ALA A 34 -5.57 21.03 -35.69
CA ALA A 34 -6.23 22.07 -34.90
C ALA A 34 -7.74 21.81 -34.79
N ILE A 35 -8.41 21.36 -35.85
CA ILE A 35 -9.84 20.99 -35.82
C ILE A 35 -10.08 19.81 -34.86
N TYR A 36 -9.18 18.82 -34.86
CA TYR A 36 -9.19 17.72 -33.90
C TYR A 36 -9.08 18.22 -32.44
N LEU A 37 -8.18 19.15 -32.17
CA LEU A 37 -8.02 19.75 -30.83
C LEU A 37 -9.28 20.49 -30.36
N HIS A 38 -10.05 21.13 -31.26
CA HIS A 38 -11.33 21.74 -30.90
C HIS A 38 -12.36 20.71 -30.43
N ASN A 39 -12.52 19.62 -31.20
CA ASN A 39 -13.45 18.55 -30.82
C ASN A 39 -13.08 17.94 -29.48
N ARG A 40 -11.77 17.68 -29.29
CA ARG A 40 -11.23 17.12 -28.06
C ARG A 40 -11.43 18.06 -26.87
N ALA A 41 -11.23 19.36 -27.04
CA ALA A 41 -11.49 20.38 -26.01
C ALA A 41 -12.97 20.44 -25.62
N ILE A 42 -13.89 20.44 -26.60
CA ILE A 42 -15.34 20.45 -26.35
C ILE A 42 -15.76 19.20 -25.56
N ASP A 43 -15.36 18.00 -26.00
CA ASP A 43 -15.69 16.74 -25.32
C ASP A 43 -15.18 16.72 -23.87
N GLN A 44 -13.95 17.19 -23.64
CA GLN A 44 -13.38 17.22 -22.30
C GLN A 44 -14.08 18.24 -21.38
N LEU A 45 -14.47 19.41 -21.91
CA LEU A 45 -15.24 20.40 -21.16
C LEU A 45 -16.66 19.90 -20.83
N ASP A 46 -17.29 19.15 -21.74
CA ASP A 46 -18.59 18.53 -21.48
C ASP A 46 -18.51 17.45 -20.39
N LYS A 47 -17.46 16.60 -20.40
CA LYS A 47 -17.19 15.64 -19.33
C LYS A 47 -17.04 16.33 -17.97
N LEU A 48 -16.26 17.41 -17.94
CA LEU A 48 -16.04 18.21 -16.73
C LEU A 48 -17.34 18.86 -16.24
N LYS A 49 -18.09 19.51 -17.12
CA LYS A 49 -19.41 20.10 -16.83
C LYS A 49 -20.36 19.07 -16.22
N ASN A 50 -20.48 17.91 -16.86
CA ASN A 50 -21.35 16.83 -16.39
C ASN A 50 -20.94 16.34 -15.00
N LYS A 51 -19.64 16.20 -14.73
CA LYS A 51 -19.16 15.80 -13.40
C LYS A 51 -19.51 16.85 -12.34
N VAL A 52 -19.26 18.12 -12.62
CA VAL A 52 -19.55 19.23 -11.68
C VAL A 52 -21.06 19.33 -11.44
N LEU A 53 -21.89 19.13 -12.46
CA LEU A 53 -23.34 19.19 -12.35
C LEU A 53 -23.87 18.13 -11.36
N HIS A 54 -23.45 16.88 -11.52
CA HIS A 54 -23.97 15.73 -10.79
C HIS A 54 -23.20 15.38 -9.51
N SER A 55 -22.09 16.06 -9.20
CA SER A 55 -21.28 15.82 -8.00
C SER A 55 -21.15 17.08 -7.15
N GLU A 56 -21.00 16.90 -5.83
CA GLU A 56 -20.63 17.99 -4.92
C GLU A 56 -19.10 18.04 -4.80
N LEU A 57 -18.47 18.77 -5.72
CA LEU A 57 -17.03 19.03 -5.63
C LEU A 57 -16.76 20.17 -4.65
N LYS A 58 -15.73 20.03 -3.81
CA LYS A 58 -15.28 21.11 -2.94
C LYS A 58 -14.84 22.35 -3.76
N PRO A 59 -15.05 23.57 -3.24
CA PRO A 59 -14.64 24.85 -3.86
C PRO A 59 -13.26 24.87 -4.50
N ASN A 60 -12.26 24.29 -3.83
CA ASN A 60 -10.87 24.31 -4.30
C ASN A 60 -10.68 23.58 -5.65
N TYR A 61 -11.45 22.51 -5.92
CA TYR A 61 -11.42 21.85 -7.23
C TYR A 61 -12.06 22.71 -8.31
N ILE A 62 -13.18 23.33 -7.98
CA ILE A 62 -13.89 24.22 -8.90
C ILE A 62 -12.94 25.35 -9.29
N ASN A 63 -12.23 25.94 -8.33
CA ASN A 63 -11.22 26.96 -8.58
C ASN A 63 -10.03 26.45 -9.40
N GLN A 64 -9.54 25.23 -9.14
CA GLN A 64 -8.45 24.67 -9.95
C GLN A 64 -8.89 24.41 -11.39
N PHE A 65 -10.03 23.77 -11.60
CA PHE A 65 -10.56 23.54 -12.94
C PHE A 65 -10.91 24.84 -13.66
N GLN A 66 -11.43 25.84 -12.94
CA GLN A 66 -11.63 27.19 -13.46
C GLN A 66 -10.30 27.78 -13.96
N ASN A 67 -9.20 27.62 -13.22
CA ASN A 67 -7.88 28.06 -13.66
C ASN A 67 -7.40 27.31 -14.91
N ASP A 68 -7.53 25.98 -14.94
CA ASP A 68 -7.12 25.16 -16.09
C ASP A 68 -7.93 25.52 -17.35
N VAL A 69 -9.24 25.73 -17.20
CA VAL A 69 -10.16 26.16 -18.27
C VAL A 69 -9.84 27.58 -18.74
N ASN A 70 -9.56 28.51 -17.83
CA ASN A 70 -9.18 29.89 -18.18
C ASN A 70 -7.85 29.93 -18.95
N GLN A 71 -6.87 29.11 -18.55
CA GLN A 71 -5.60 28.97 -19.27
C GLN A 71 -5.81 28.38 -20.66
N LEU A 72 -6.62 27.32 -20.79
CA LEU A 72 -6.96 26.74 -22.08
C LEU A 72 -7.63 27.77 -23.00
N ALA A 73 -8.59 28.52 -22.45
CA ALA A 73 -9.31 29.54 -23.20
C ALA A 73 -8.34 30.56 -23.80
N ASN A 74 -7.31 30.99 -23.07
CA ASN A 74 -6.33 32.00 -23.52
C ASN A 74 -5.58 31.65 -24.81
N TYR A 75 -5.56 30.39 -25.21
CA TYR A 75 -4.96 29.95 -26.47
C TYR A 75 -5.92 29.98 -27.67
N PHE A 76 -7.24 30.07 -27.43
CA PHE A 76 -8.23 30.29 -28.48
C PHE A 76 -8.45 31.79 -28.68
N GLN A 77 -7.67 32.39 -29.57
CA GLN A 77 -7.87 33.77 -30.01
C GLN A 77 -9.22 33.92 -30.72
N TYR A 78 -9.74 35.14 -30.87
CA TYR A 78 -11.04 35.40 -31.53
C TYR A 78 -12.27 34.69 -30.92
N ARG A 79 -12.13 34.00 -29.79
CA ARG A 79 -13.25 33.35 -29.09
C ARG A 79 -14.29 34.41 -28.70
N GLY A 80 -15.50 34.30 -29.24
CA GLY A 80 -16.57 35.27 -29.02
C GLY A 80 -16.60 36.47 -29.96
N ALA A 81 -15.87 36.45 -31.08
CA ALA A 81 -16.12 37.38 -32.18
C ALA A 81 -17.44 37.01 -32.89
N ASP A 82 -18.34 37.99 -33.09
CA ASP A 82 -19.66 37.74 -33.67
C ASP A 82 -19.61 37.42 -35.18
N SER A 83 -18.61 37.95 -35.89
CA SER A 83 -18.31 37.61 -37.29
C SER A 83 -16.95 38.19 -37.71
N ILE A 84 -16.10 37.39 -38.34
CA ILE A 84 -14.89 37.85 -39.03
C ILE A 84 -15.15 37.72 -40.53
N ASP A 85 -14.92 38.79 -41.28
CA ASP A 85 -15.03 38.76 -42.73
C ASP A 85 -13.82 38.04 -43.34
N LEU A 86 -14.04 36.79 -43.78
CA LEU A 86 -13.03 35.94 -44.41
C LEU A 86 -13.01 36.07 -45.94
N SER A 87 -13.72 37.05 -46.51
CA SER A 87 -13.67 37.30 -47.97
C SER A 87 -12.31 37.86 -48.43
N ASP A 88 -11.57 38.51 -47.53
CA ASP A 88 -10.18 38.93 -47.75
C ASP A 88 -9.21 37.77 -47.45
N LEU A 89 -8.48 37.34 -48.48
CA LEU A 89 -7.47 36.28 -48.39
C LEU A 89 -6.39 36.57 -47.35
N HIS A 90 -6.00 37.83 -47.17
CA HIS A 90 -4.98 38.20 -46.18
C HIS A 90 -5.49 38.02 -44.75
N ILE A 91 -6.76 38.37 -44.49
CA ILE A 91 -7.40 38.18 -43.20
C ILE A 91 -7.58 36.69 -42.92
N LYS A 92 -8.02 35.91 -43.92
CA LYS A 92 -8.16 34.46 -43.84
C LYS A 92 -6.83 33.78 -43.48
N ASP A 93 -5.73 34.13 -44.16
CA ASP A 93 -4.40 33.59 -43.86
C ASP A 93 -3.88 34.02 -42.48
N GLN A 94 -4.16 35.25 -42.04
CA GLN A 94 -3.80 35.69 -40.69
C GLN A 94 -4.54 34.90 -39.60
N VAL A 95 -5.86 34.72 -39.74
CA VAL A 95 -6.67 33.93 -38.81
C VAL A 95 -6.16 32.49 -38.77
N LYS A 96 -5.93 31.89 -39.95
CA LYS A 96 -5.38 30.54 -40.06
C LYS A 96 -4.05 30.40 -39.30
N ASN A 97 -3.07 31.25 -39.61
CA ASN A 97 -1.75 31.19 -38.98
C ASN A 97 -1.84 31.37 -37.45
N ASN A 98 -2.69 32.29 -36.98
CA ASN A 98 -2.86 32.53 -35.54
C ASN A 98 -3.43 31.29 -34.84
N ILE A 99 -4.43 30.62 -35.42
CA ILE A 99 -4.99 29.39 -34.83
C ILE A 99 -3.94 28.28 -34.81
N GLU A 100 -3.22 28.09 -35.91
CA GLU A 100 -2.23 27.01 -36.04
C GLU A 100 -1.07 27.18 -35.05
N VAL A 101 -0.55 28.40 -34.85
CA VAL A 101 0.57 28.70 -33.94
C VAL A 101 0.29 28.30 -32.50
N TYR A 102 -0.97 28.33 -32.05
CA TYR A 102 -1.34 27.94 -30.69
C TYR A 102 -1.65 26.46 -30.51
N SER A 103 -1.69 25.65 -31.58
CA SER A 103 -2.11 24.23 -31.52
C SER A 103 -1.31 23.43 -30.49
N ASP A 104 0.02 23.57 -30.48
CA ASP A 104 0.88 22.86 -29.51
C ASP A 104 0.62 23.27 -28.05
N ASN A 105 0.27 24.54 -27.83
CA ASN A 105 -0.06 25.04 -26.49
C ASN A 105 -1.44 24.56 -26.06
N VAL A 106 -2.43 24.57 -26.96
CA VAL A 106 -3.76 23.99 -26.74
C VAL A 106 -3.63 22.50 -26.40
N GLU A 107 -2.86 21.75 -27.17
CA GLU A 107 -2.64 20.32 -26.94
C GLU A 107 -1.99 20.05 -25.59
N ARG A 108 -0.93 20.79 -25.23
CA ARG A 108 -0.28 20.68 -23.90
C ARG A 108 -1.25 20.97 -22.77
N GLN A 109 -2.03 22.04 -22.87
CA GLN A 109 -2.99 22.42 -21.83
C GLN A 109 -4.16 21.44 -21.74
N LEU A 110 -4.62 20.90 -22.88
CA LEU A 110 -5.68 19.92 -22.94
C LEU A 110 -5.23 18.57 -22.36
N ASN A 111 -4.01 18.13 -22.68
CA ASN A 111 -3.39 16.96 -22.06
C ASN A 111 -3.32 17.13 -20.53
N GLN A 112 -2.97 18.32 -20.05
CA GLN A 112 -2.93 18.62 -18.61
C GLN A 112 -4.33 18.56 -17.97
N LEU A 113 -5.35 19.14 -18.61
CA LEU A 113 -6.73 19.12 -18.12
C LEU A 113 -7.32 17.70 -18.09
N GLU A 114 -7.09 16.91 -19.15
CA GLU A 114 -7.51 15.51 -19.22
C GLU A 114 -6.80 14.65 -18.17
N PHE A 115 -5.49 14.86 -18.02
CA PHE A 115 -4.72 14.20 -16.97
C PHE A 115 -5.28 14.55 -15.59
N ASN A 116 -5.47 15.83 -15.26
CA ASN A 116 -6.02 16.28 -13.98
C ASN A 116 -7.40 15.66 -13.71
N PHE A 117 -8.29 15.70 -14.69
CA PHE A 117 -9.63 15.13 -14.59
C PHE A 117 -9.59 13.61 -14.38
N GLY A 118 -8.84 12.88 -15.20
CA GLY A 118 -8.71 11.43 -15.09
C GLY A 118 -8.05 11.00 -13.78
N PHE A 119 -7.04 11.74 -13.35
CA PHE A 119 -6.32 11.54 -12.10
C PHE A 119 -7.23 11.77 -10.88
N PHE A 120 -7.95 12.90 -10.81
CA PHE A 120 -8.90 13.15 -9.73
C PHE A 120 -10.07 12.15 -9.74
N ASN A 121 -10.52 11.71 -10.91
CA ASN A 121 -11.53 10.67 -11.02
C ASN A 121 -11.07 9.34 -10.41
N LYS A 122 -9.82 8.92 -10.66
CA LYS A 122 -9.22 7.73 -10.02
C LYS A 122 -9.19 7.88 -8.50
N LEU A 123 -8.89 9.08 -8.01
CA LEU A 123 -8.92 9.42 -6.58
C LEU A 123 -10.34 9.63 -6.02
N GLY A 124 -11.40 9.44 -6.82
CA GLY A 124 -12.79 9.63 -6.38
C GLY A 124 -13.10 11.08 -6.01
N PHE A 125 -12.41 12.03 -6.64
CA PHE A 125 -12.47 13.48 -6.34
C PHE A 125 -12.32 13.79 -4.84
N PHE A 126 -11.63 12.89 -4.13
CA PHE A 126 -11.37 12.95 -2.69
C PHE A 126 -12.63 13.24 -1.85
N GLU A 127 -13.74 12.60 -2.18
CA GLU A 127 -14.94 12.59 -1.34
C GLU A 127 -14.63 12.08 0.08
N ASN A 128 -13.65 11.18 0.18
CA ASN A 128 -13.12 10.64 1.43
C ASN A 128 -11.60 10.87 1.52
N ASN A 129 -11.03 10.68 2.71
CA ASN A 129 -9.59 10.52 2.88
C ASN A 129 -9.06 9.41 1.96
N ILE A 130 -7.80 9.52 1.55
CA ILE A 130 -7.19 8.59 0.61
C ILE A 130 -5.95 7.97 1.22
N VAL A 131 -5.78 6.66 1.02
CA VAL A 131 -4.51 5.99 1.22
C VAL A 131 -4.03 5.44 -0.12
N ALA A 132 -2.94 5.99 -0.63
CA ALA A 132 -2.26 5.48 -1.81
C ALA A 132 -1.07 4.62 -1.39
N ILE A 133 -1.07 3.39 -1.87
CA ILE A 133 -0.13 2.34 -1.49
C ILE A 133 0.68 1.98 -2.72
N GLY A 134 1.99 1.82 -2.58
CA GLY A 134 2.82 1.38 -3.68
C GLY A 134 4.20 0.95 -3.22
N ALA A 135 4.80 0.05 -3.98
CA ALA A 135 6.15 -0.45 -3.70
C ALA A 135 7.20 0.68 -3.76
N ASN A 136 8.40 0.40 -3.26
CA ASN A 136 9.51 1.33 -3.40
C ASN A 136 9.82 1.57 -4.88
N GLY A 137 9.94 2.85 -5.26
CA GLY A 137 10.13 3.27 -6.65
C GLY A 137 8.83 3.46 -7.46
N SER A 138 7.63 3.28 -6.88
CA SER A 138 6.36 3.56 -7.58
C SER A 138 6.05 5.06 -7.75
N GLY A 139 6.97 5.95 -7.40
CA GLY A 139 6.80 7.39 -7.56
C GLY A 139 5.92 8.09 -6.52
N LYS A 140 5.70 7.51 -5.32
CA LYS A 140 4.93 8.12 -4.21
C LYS A 140 5.36 9.56 -3.88
N SER A 141 6.63 9.78 -3.57
CA SER A 141 7.11 11.14 -3.26
C SER A 141 7.01 12.10 -4.45
N THR A 142 7.12 11.60 -5.69
CA THR A 142 6.90 12.41 -6.89
C THR A 142 5.41 12.81 -6.99
N LEU A 143 4.51 11.88 -6.71
CA LEU A 143 3.07 12.10 -6.70
C LEU A 143 2.68 13.17 -5.67
N SER A 144 3.26 13.11 -4.47
CA SER A 144 3.07 14.10 -3.40
C SER A 144 3.31 15.53 -3.89
N ASN A 145 4.39 15.73 -4.64
CA ASN A 145 4.73 17.03 -5.22
C ASN A 145 3.83 17.46 -6.35
N GLU A 146 3.52 16.56 -7.28
CA GLU A 146 2.63 16.91 -8.40
C GLU A 146 1.25 17.31 -7.87
N LEU A 147 0.72 16.57 -6.90
CA LEU A 147 -0.52 16.93 -6.19
C LEU A 147 -0.49 18.36 -5.62
N LYS A 148 0.65 18.79 -5.10
CA LYS A 148 0.85 20.16 -4.60
C LYS A 148 0.82 21.21 -5.70
N LYS A 149 1.47 20.92 -6.84
CA LYS A 149 1.45 21.81 -8.01
C LYS A 149 0.04 22.01 -8.55
N TYR A 150 -0.79 20.97 -8.49
CA TYR A 150 -2.19 21.03 -8.94
C TYR A 150 -3.13 21.72 -7.96
N LEU A 151 -2.75 21.91 -6.70
CA LEU A 151 -3.62 22.51 -5.68
C LEU A 151 -2.89 23.64 -4.93
N PRO A 152 -2.35 24.64 -5.66
CA PRO A 152 -1.57 25.70 -5.04
C PRO A 152 -2.44 26.48 -4.05
N LYS A 153 -1.87 26.79 -2.88
CA LYS A 153 -2.56 27.47 -1.75
C LYS A 153 -3.73 26.69 -1.13
N SER A 154 -4.09 25.53 -1.67
CA SER A 154 -5.22 24.71 -1.23
C SER A 154 -4.77 23.46 -0.48
N GLY A 155 -3.47 23.24 -0.28
CA GLY A 155 -2.97 22.10 0.45
C GLY A 155 -1.55 22.23 0.98
N VAL A 156 -1.22 21.35 1.93
CA VAL A 156 0.09 21.22 2.56
C VAL A 156 0.64 19.84 2.22
N VAL A 157 1.92 19.80 1.84
CA VAL A 157 2.69 18.55 1.74
C VAL A 157 3.61 18.44 2.95
N ILE A 158 3.48 17.32 3.64
CA ILE A 158 4.37 16.84 4.67
C ILE A 158 5.28 15.78 4.03
N ALA A 159 6.52 16.16 3.73
CA ALA A 159 7.49 15.28 3.09
C ALA A 159 7.97 14.18 4.04
N ALA A 160 8.38 13.03 3.50
CA ALA A 160 8.97 11.96 4.30
C ALA A 160 10.26 12.42 4.99
N GLN A 161 11.23 12.92 4.20
CA GLN A 161 12.52 13.41 4.70
C GLN A 161 12.40 14.80 5.34
N LYS A 162 12.87 14.92 6.58
CA LYS A 162 12.74 16.13 7.41
C LYS A 162 13.99 16.29 8.26
N ILE A 163 14.46 17.52 8.44
CA ILE A 163 15.47 17.86 9.45
C ILE A 163 14.78 18.72 10.51
N LEU A 164 14.53 18.15 11.68
CA LEU A 164 13.74 18.79 12.73
C LEU A 164 14.62 19.44 13.79
N VAL A 165 15.02 20.68 13.54
CA VAL A 165 15.76 21.51 14.50
C VAL A 165 14.78 22.45 15.19
N ILE A 166 14.64 22.30 16.51
CA ILE A 166 13.79 23.20 17.32
C ILE A 166 14.63 24.42 17.71
N PRO A 167 14.24 25.64 17.29
CA PRO A 167 14.95 26.85 17.65
C PRO A 167 14.64 27.26 19.10
N THR A 168 15.49 28.12 19.65
CA THR A 168 15.16 28.93 20.83
C THR A 168 14.68 30.30 20.37
N PHE A 169 13.63 30.80 21.02
CA PHE A 169 13.05 32.11 20.71
C PHE A 169 13.47 33.13 21.77
N SER A 170 13.87 34.32 21.32
CA SER A 170 14.17 35.47 22.19
C SER A 170 12.97 36.41 22.37
N GLY A 171 11.89 36.22 21.60
CA GLY A 171 10.68 37.02 21.64
C GLY A 171 9.63 36.50 20.66
N ILE A 172 8.44 37.14 20.68
CA ILE A 172 7.30 36.76 19.84
C ILE A 172 7.27 37.64 18.59
N SER A 173 7.21 36.99 17.42
CA SER A 173 7.13 37.66 16.11
C SER A 173 5.73 38.23 15.82
N ASN A 174 5.64 39.11 14.82
CA ASN A 174 4.36 39.61 14.34
C ASN A 174 3.56 38.53 13.58
N VAL A 175 2.29 38.36 13.94
CA VAL A 175 1.42 37.30 13.39
C VAL A 175 1.20 37.38 11.87
N ASN A 176 1.15 38.58 11.28
CA ASN A 176 0.97 38.72 9.83
C ASN A 176 2.23 38.25 9.10
N SER A 177 3.42 38.64 9.61
CA SER A 177 4.70 38.24 9.04
C SER A 177 4.94 36.74 9.15
N THR A 178 4.62 36.12 10.30
CA THR A 178 4.76 34.67 10.47
C THR A 178 3.79 33.89 9.58
N ASN A 179 2.56 34.39 9.42
CA ASN A 179 1.56 33.76 8.55
C ASN A 179 1.97 33.82 7.07
N GLU A 180 2.52 34.95 6.61
CA GLU A 180 3.07 35.05 5.24
C GLU A 180 4.25 34.10 5.03
N LYS A 181 5.19 34.02 6.00
CA LYS A 181 6.31 33.07 5.94
C LYS A 181 5.82 31.62 5.91
N LEU A 182 4.80 31.29 6.71
CA LEU A 182 4.19 29.97 6.73
C LEU A 182 3.57 29.63 5.36
N GLN A 183 2.75 30.52 4.80
CA GLN A 183 2.12 30.30 3.49
C GLN A 183 3.17 30.12 2.39
N ASN A 184 4.21 30.95 2.39
CA ASN A 184 5.31 30.83 1.44
C ASN A 184 6.03 29.48 1.58
N ASN A 185 6.36 29.07 2.81
CA ASN A 185 7.01 27.78 3.07
C ASN A 185 6.12 26.59 2.68
N GLN A 186 4.83 26.65 2.99
CA GLN A 186 3.85 25.63 2.63
C GLN A 186 3.71 25.49 1.11
N ASN A 187 4.08 26.48 0.30
CA ASN A 187 4.08 26.42 -1.16
C ASN A 187 5.40 25.91 -1.79
N LEU A 188 6.52 25.89 -1.06
CA LEU A 188 7.83 25.46 -1.59
C LEU A 188 7.91 23.95 -1.89
N ASP A 189 8.59 23.54 -2.95
CA ASP A 189 8.94 22.12 -3.16
C ASP A 189 9.91 21.66 -2.06
N LYS A 190 9.60 20.53 -1.41
CA LYS A 190 10.34 19.99 -0.25
C LYS A 190 11.08 18.68 -0.57
N THR A 191 11.16 18.27 -1.83
CA THR A 191 11.73 16.95 -2.16
C THR A 191 13.23 16.89 -2.33
N LEU A 192 13.91 18.04 -2.25
CA LEU A 192 15.38 18.11 -2.27
C LEU A 192 15.99 17.44 -3.50
N ARG A 193 15.23 17.31 -4.59
CA ARG A 193 15.65 16.77 -5.88
C ARG A 193 16.45 17.80 -6.68
N THR A 194 17.52 18.28 -6.07
CA THR A 194 18.41 19.30 -6.62
C THR A 194 19.80 18.70 -6.77
N THR A 195 20.44 18.92 -7.92
CA THR A 195 21.86 18.65 -8.11
C THR A 195 22.66 19.93 -7.90
N TYR A 196 23.92 19.81 -7.51
CA TYR A 196 24.85 20.93 -7.46
C TYR A 196 26.18 20.50 -8.09
N SER A 197 26.82 21.43 -8.82
CA SER A 197 28.12 21.16 -9.45
C SER A 197 29.23 21.22 -8.40
N THR A 198 30.16 20.26 -8.47
CA THR A 198 31.38 20.24 -7.66
C THR A 198 32.34 21.38 -7.99
N GLU A 199 32.19 22.01 -9.16
CA GLU A 199 33.09 23.06 -9.66
C GLU A 199 32.73 24.46 -9.13
N SER A 200 31.51 24.66 -8.63
CA SER A 200 30.99 25.98 -8.22
C SER A 200 30.69 26.10 -6.72
N ASN A 201 31.37 25.30 -5.89
CA ASN A 201 31.14 25.18 -4.43
C ASN A 201 29.73 24.76 -3.99
N GLY A 202 28.82 24.49 -4.94
CA GLY A 202 27.45 24.03 -4.69
C GLY A 202 26.61 24.95 -3.79
N ASN A 203 25.36 24.56 -3.54
CA ASN A 203 24.47 25.26 -2.60
C ASN A 203 23.93 24.33 -1.50
N ALA A 204 24.75 23.34 -1.08
CA ALA A 204 24.35 22.37 -0.07
C ALA A 204 23.97 23.06 1.26
N TYR A 205 24.71 24.10 1.66
CA TYR A 205 24.43 24.85 2.89
C TYR A 205 23.08 25.59 2.82
N GLY A 206 22.77 26.28 1.72
CA GLY A 206 21.47 26.97 1.57
C GLY A 206 20.30 26.01 1.60
N ILE A 207 20.44 24.81 1.01
CA ILE A 207 19.44 23.74 1.06
C ILE A 207 19.23 23.28 2.51
N LEU A 208 20.30 23.05 3.27
CA LEU A 208 20.20 22.64 4.68
C LEU A 208 19.51 23.70 5.55
N VAL A 209 19.79 24.98 5.33
CA VAL A 209 19.11 26.08 6.04
C VAL A 209 17.63 26.10 5.71
N GLN A 210 17.26 25.90 4.44
CA GLN A 210 15.86 25.86 4.01
C GLN A 210 15.10 24.67 4.65
N VAL A 211 15.70 23.48 4.70
CA VAL A 211 15.07 22.29 5.27
C VAL A 211 14.99 22.36 6.79
N GLY A 212 16.08 22.74 7.45
CA GLY A 212 16.15 22.83 8.90
C GLY A 212 15.30 23.97 9.48
N GLY A 213 15.00 25.01 8.70
CA GLY A 213 14.22 26.17 9.12
C GLY A 213 12.70 25.96 9.16
N GLU A 214 12.19 24.85 8.64
CA GLU A 214 10.74 24.64 8.56
C GLU A 214 10.07 24.55 9.94
N PHE A 215 10.71 23.83 10.87
CA PHE A 215 10.15 23.67 12.21
C PHE A 215 10.10 25.00 12.97
N GLN A 216 11.09 25.87 12.74
CA GLN A 216 11.07 27.25 13.25
C GLN A 216 9.85 28.01 12.74
N ILE A 217 9.57 27.99 11.43
CA ILE A 217 8.44 28.73 10.84
C ILE A 217 7.12 28.27 11.46
N LEU A 218 6.94 26.96 11.65
CA LEU A 218 5.72 26.40 12.25
C LEU A 218 5.55 26.84 13.71
N LEU A 219 6.61 26.74 14.52
CA LEU A 219 6.54 27.10 15.94
C LEU A 219 6.40 28.61 16.16
N ASP A 220 7.11 29.43 15.38
CA ASP A 220 7.04 30.89 15.42
C ASP A 220 5.61 31.36 15.12
N ASN A 221 4.96 30.77 14.11
CA ASN A 221 3.58 31.12 13.79
C ASN A 221 2.56 30.68 14.85
N LEU A 222 2.73 29.50 15.48
CA LEU A 222 1.89 29.07 16.60
C LEU A 222 2.00 30.01 17.81
N LEU A 223 3.22 30.45 18.15
CA LEU A 223 3.47 31.38 19.24
C LEU A 223 2.89 32.76 18.94
N ALA A 224 3.10 33.28 17.74
CA ALA A 224 2.59 34.58 17.30
C ALA A 224 1.05 34.60 17.25
N GLU A 225 0.42 33.54 16.73
CA GLU A 225 -1.05 33.39 16.72
C GLU A 225 -1.61 33.37 18.14
N ARG A 226 -1.02 32.56 19.04
CA ARG A 226 -1.47 32.47 20.43
C ARG A 226 -1.42 33.83 21.12
N SER A 227 -0.30 34.54 20.97
CA SER A 227 -0.14 35.89 21.54
C SER A 227 -1.16 36.88 20.99
N ALA A 228 -1.39 36.89 19.67
CA ALA A 228 -2.37 37.78 19.05
C ALA A 228 -3.80 37.52 19.56
N ILE A 229 -4.22 36.26 19.60
CA ILE A 229 -5.56 35.87 20.09
C ILE A 229 -5.75 36.26 21.56
N ILE A 230 -4.77 35.96 22.42
CA ILE A 230 -4.84 36.29 23.85
C ILE A 230 -4.87 37.81 24.06
N ASN A 231 -4.10 38.58 23.29
CA ASN A 231 -4.09 40.04 23.40
C ASN A 231 -5.43 40.65 22.96
N ILE A 232 -6.05 40.14 21.89
CA ILE A 232 -7.39 40.55 21.45
C ILE A 232 -8.42 40.26 22.56
N PHE A 233 -8.41 39.03 23.10
CA PHE A 233 -9.29 38.64 24.19
C PHE A 233 -9.14 39.54 25.43
N CYS A 234 -7.91 39.82 25.85
CA CYS A 234 -7.63 40.72 26.97
C CYS A 234 -8.10 42.16 26.70
N HIS A 235 -7.96 42.65 25.46
CA HIS A 235 -8.42 43.97 25.06
C HIS A 235 -9.96 44.06 25.08
N ASP A 236 -10.64 43.04 24.58
CA ASP A 236 -12.11 42.98 24.57
C ASP A 236 -12.69 42.93 25.99
N LEU A 237 -12.09 42.15 26.89
CA LEU A 237 -12.45 42.14 28.31
C LEU A 237 -12.28 43.52 28.97
N LYS A 238 -11.16 44.21 28.69
CA LYS A 238 -10.93 45.56 29.21
C LYS A 238 -11.96 46.57 28.70
N ASN A 239 -12.51 46.35 27.50
CA ASN A 239 -13.53 47.20 26.90
C ASN A 239 -14.98 46.79 27.25
N GLY A 240 -15.17 45.98 28.30
CA GLY A 240 -16.49 45.59 28.78
C GLY A 240 -17.09 44.36 28.11
N GLY A 241 -16.29 43.56 27.39
CA GLY A 241 -16.70 42.27 26.88
C GLY A 241 -17.16 41.32 28.00
N THR A 242 -18.24 40.59 27.76
CA THR A 242 -18.85 39.68 28.76
C THR A 242 -18.32 38.25 28.67
N ASN A 243 -17.61 37.90 27.60
CA ASN A 243 -17.06 36.55 27.40
C ASN A 243 -15.77 36.38 28.21
N ILE A 244 -15.84 35.64 29.31
CA ILE A 244 -14.71 35.35 30.21
C ILE A 244 -13.97 34.06 29.86
N THR A 245 -14.42 33.33 28.83
CA THR A 245 -13.80 32.06 28.44
C THR A 245 -12.58 32.34 27.55
N VAL A 246 -11.40 31.94 28.02
CA VAL A 246 -10.16 32.08 27.25
C VAL A 246 -10.26 31.25 25.96
N PRO A 247 -10.04 31.84 24.78
CA PRO A 247 -10.13 31.11 23.52
C PRO A 247 -8.98 30.10 23.37
N ASP A 248 -9.32 28.90 22.91
CA ASP A 248 -8.32 27.88 22.56
C ASP A 248 -7.55 28.27 21.30
N THR A 249 -6.22 28.29 21.40
CA THR A 249 -5.35 28.59 20.25
C THR A 249 -4.84 27.32 19.60
N LYS A 250 -4.29 27.42 18.39
CA LYS A 250 -3.68 26.27 17.73
C LYS A 250 -2.51 25.69 18.53
N LEU A 251 -1.76 26.52 19.25
CA LEU A 251 -0.69 26.04 20.11
C LEU A 251 -1.25 25.25 21.31
N ASP A 252 -2.31 25.75 21.97
CA ASP A 252 -2.94 25.04 23.09
C ASP A 252 -3.45 23.67 22.65
N LYS A 253 -4.11 23.60 21.47
CA LYS A 253 -4.51 22.34 20.84
C LYS A 253 -3.32 21.43 20.54
N ALA A 254 -2.22 21.98 20.00
CA ALA A 254 -1.04 21.20 19.68
C ALA A 254 -0.44 20.54 20.94
N LEU A 255 -0.34 21.29 22.03
CA LEU A 255 0.13 20.80 23.33
C LEU A 255 -0.81 19.72 23.88
N LEU A 256 -2.13 19.95 23.83
CA LEU A 256 -3.13 18.97 24.29
C LEU A 256 -3.02 17.64 23.53
N ILE A 257 -2.91 17.68 22.20
CA ILE A 257 -2.78 16.47 21.37
C ILE A 257 -1.48 15.74 21.70
N TRP A 258 -0.35 16.46 21.73
CA TRP A 258 0.96 15.88 22.04
C TRP A 258 0.95 15.20 23.42
N ASN A 259 0.41 15.88 24.43
CA ASN A 259 0.32 15.39 25.81
C ASN A 259 -0.65 14.20 25.96
N SER A 260 -1.64 14.06 25.08
CA SER A 260 -2.54 12.89 25.08
C SER A 260 -1.87 11.62 24.55
N LEU A 261 -0.80 11.75 23.77
CA LEU A 261 -0.10 10.63 23.11
C LEU A 261 1.11 10.14 23.90
N ILE A 262 1.74 11.01 24.70
CA ILE A 262 2.93 10.70 25.49
C ILE A 262 2.57 10.66 26.97
N GLN A 263 2.74 9.50 27.61
CA GLN A 263 2.34 9.30 29.01
C GLN A 263 3.40 9.70 30.04
N HIS A 264 4.68 9.73 29.65
CA HIS A 264 5.79 9.84 30.60
C HIS A 264 6.38 11.25 30.69
N ARG A 265 5.84 12.22 29.94
CA ARG A 265 6.28 13.62 29.89
C ARG A 265 5.13 14.52 29.49
N THR A 266 5.24 15.79 29.86
CA THR A 266 4.29 16.84 29.48
C THR A 266 5.04 17.97 28.79
N LEU A 267 4.61 18.33 27.58
CA LEU A 267 5.06 19.48 26.82
C LEU A 267 4.22 20.71 27.20
N GLU A 268 4.89 21.79 27.59
CA GLU A 268 4.28 23.02 28.07
C GLU A 268 4.97 24.25 27.44
N CYS A 269 4.26 25.39 27.44
CA CYS A 269 4.81 26.69 27.06
C CYS A 269 4.47 27.70 28.17
N THR A 270 5.24 27.64 29.25
CA THR A 270 4.96 28.38 30.49
C THR A 270 5.41 29.84 30.44
N ASP A 271 6.52 30.14 29.76
CA ASP A 271 7.06 31.49 29.61
C ASP A 271 6.43 32.25 28.44
N GLY A 272 5.58 31.59 27.65
CA GLY A 272 4.94 32.12 26.45
C GLY A 272 5.86 32.23 25.23
N ILE A 273 7.10 31.75 25.31
CA ILE A 273 8.14 31.97 24.30
C ILE A 273 8.79 30.65 23.88
N ASN A 274 9.19 29.80 24.83
CA ASN A 274 9.86 28.54 24.56
C ASN A 274 9.02 27.34 25.04
N LEU A 275 9.16 26.23 24.31
CA LEU A 275 8.58 24.96 24.71
C LEU A 275 9.51 24.22 25.68
N THR A 276 8.95 23.72 26.76
CA THR A 276 9.65 22.96 27.80
C THR A 276 8.97 21.63 28.04
N LEU A 277 9.77 20.65 28.46
CA LEU A 277 9.30 19.32 28.82
C LEU A 277 9.46 19.10 30.30
N LYS A 278 8.41 18.56 30.91
CA LYS A 278 8.37 18.17 32.29
C LYS A 278 8.22 16.65 32.37
N ALA A 279 9.22 15.98 32.95
CA ALA A 279 9.16 14.54 33.18
C ALA A 279 8.39 14.21 34.47
N ILE A 280 8.07 12.92 34.67
CA ILE A 280 7.36 12.43 35.87
C ILE A 280 8.12 12.79 37.16
N ASP A 281 9.45 12.77 37.11
CA ASP A 281 10.34 13.12 38.23
C ASP A 281 10.44 14.65 38.49
N LYS A 282 9.63 15.45 37.77
CA LYS A 282 9.61 16.92 37.79
C LYS A 282 10.87 17.59 37.25
N SER A 283 11.78 16.86 36.62
CA SER A 283 12.87 17.48 35.85
C SER A 283 12.30 18.26 34.67
N VAL A 284 12.79 19.48 34.47
CA VAL A 284 12.40 20.35 33.36
C VAL A 284 13.58 20.50 32.43
N TYR A 285 13.35 20.28 31.15
CA TYR A 285 14.39 20.35 30.14
C TYR A 285 13.82 20.91 28.83
N ALA A 286 14.70 21.36 27.93
CA ALA A 286 14.29 22.13 26.76
C ALA A 286 13.75 21.22 25.63
N ALA A 287 12.78 21.71 24.86
CA ALA A 287 12.15 20.95 23.78
C ALA A 287 13.12 20.40 22.71
N HIS A 288 14.27 21.04 22.48
CA HIS A 288 15.26 20.54 21.51
C HIS A 288 15.87 19.18 21.89
N GLN A 289 15.79 18.78 23.17
CA GLN A 289 16.28 17.51 23.69
C GLN A 289 15.26 16.36 23.56
N MET A 290 14.12 16.59 22.89
CA MET A 290 13.18 15.53 22.50
C MET A 290 13.86 14.46 21.64
N SER A 291 13.35 13.23 21.76
CA SER A 291 13.61 12.17 20.78
C SER A 291 13.09 12.55 19.40
N ASP A 292 13.64 11.92 18.36
CA ASP A 292 13.20 12.21 16.99
C ASP A 292 11.72 11.88 16.76
N GLY A 293 11.21 10.81 17.39
CA GLY A 293 9.78 10.47 17.34
C GLY A 293 8.87 11.54 17.98
N GLU A 294 9.28 12.11 19.12
CA GLU A 294 8.56 13.20 19.79
C GLU A 294 8.58 14.50 18.96
N LYS A 295 9.72 14.82 18.33
CA LYS A 295 9.86 15.97 17.42
C LYS A 295 8.98 15.81 16.19
N VAL A 296 9.01 14.64 15.56
CA VAL A 296 8.22 14.31 14.36
C VAL A 296 6.73 14.41 14.66
N MET A 297 6.29 13.89 15.81
CA MET A 297 4.90 14.02 16.25
C MET A 297 4.49 15.49 16.42
N LEU A 298 5.27 16.31 17.13
CA LEU A 298 4.95 17.74 17.28
C LEU A 298 4.93 18.46 15.93
N TYR A 299 5.87 18.15 15.04
CA TYR A 299 5.92 18.69 13.68
C TYR A 299 4.67 18.34 12.87
N HIS A 300 4.21 17.08 12.90
CA HIS A 300 2.98 16.66 12.22
C HIS A 300 1.75 17.39 12.75
N ILE A 301 1.62 17.49 14.08
CA ILE A 301 0.53 18.24 14.72
C ILE A 301 0.54 19.70 14.28
N ALA A 302 1.72 20.34 14.33
CA ALA A 302 1.88 21.74 13.94
C ALA A 302 1.55 22.00 12.47
N GLN A 303 1.92 21.09 11.56
CA GLN A 303 1.57 21.21 10.13
C GLN A 303 0.06 21.08 9.91
N VAL A 304 -0.57 20.06 10.49
CA VAL A 304 -2.00 19.78 10.26
C VAL A 304 -2.89 20.88 10.82
N LEU A 305 -2.63 21.35 12.05
CA LEU A 305 -3.42 22.41 12.65
C LEU A 305 -3.32 23.74 11.87
N GLN A 306 -2.18 23.96 11.20
CA GLN A 306 -1.90 25.18 10.44
C GLN A 306 -2.14 25.03 8.92
N ALA A 307 -2.72 23.91 8.46
CA ALA A 307 -3.09 23.75 7.06
C ALA A 307 -4.28 24.67 6.67
N PRO A 308 -4.39 25.09 5.39
CA PRO A 308 -5.51 25.90 4.91
C PRO A 308 -6.88 25.28 5.21
N LYS A 309 -7.90 26.11 5.44
CA LYS A 309 -9.28 25.65 5.63
C LYS A 309 -9.80 24.95 4.37
N ASN A 310 -10.56 23.87 4.54
CA ASN A 310 -11.10 23.04 3.45
C ASN A 310 -10.01 22.52 2.49
N GLY A 311 -8.76 22.41 2.96
CA GLY A 311 -7.60 22.09 2.13
C GLY A 311 -7.25 20.60 2.08
N PHE A 312 -6.14 20.32 1.42
CA PHE A 312 -5.52 19.00 1.33
C PHE A 312 -4.33 18.88 2.27
N ILE A 313 -4.21 17.73 2.90
CA ILE A 313 -3.04 17.39 3.72
C ILE A 313 -2.46 16.12 3.13
N ILE A 314 -1.38 16.29 2.38
CA ILE A 314 -0.67 15.18 1.74
C ILE A 314 0.47 14.79 2.66
N VAL A 315 0.50 13.53 3.06
CA VAL A 315 1.47 12.98 4.01
C VAL A 315 2.24 11.87 3.33
N ASP A 316 3.52 12.10 3.07
CA ASP A 316 4.43 11.10 2.52
C ASP A 316 5.13 10.35 3.66
N GLU A 317 5.01 9.03 3.66
CA GLU A 317 5.53 8.12 4.68
C GLU A 317 5.09 8.49 6.12
N PRO A 318 3.76 8.49 6.42
CA PRO A 318 3.23 8.84 7.75
C PRO A 318 3.83 8.00 8.89
N GLU A 319 4.29 6.78 8.61
CA GLU A 319 4.93 5.84 9.53
C GLU A 319 6.36 6.23 9.93
N MET A 320 7.01 7.11 9.17
CA MET A 320 8.44 7.35 9.32
C MET A 320 8.77 8.02 10.67
N TYR A 321 9.66 7.40 11.44
CA TYR A 321 10.09 7.79 12.80
C TYR A 321 9.01 7.71 13.90
N LEU A 322 7.83 7.14 13.62
CA LEU A 322 6.79 6.96 14.62
C LEU A 322 6.62 5.48 14.99
N HIS A 323 6.47 5.20 16.28
CA HIS A 323 6.13 3.85 16.73
C HIS A 323 4.68 3.51 16.34
N LYS A 324 4.42 2.27 15.90
CA LYS A 324 3.10 1.80 15.41
C LYS A 324 1.93 2.13 16.35
N THR A 325 2.15 2.04 17.66
CA THR A 325 1.13 2.35 18.69
C THR A 325 0.69 3.82 18.71
N ILE A 326 1.61 4.75 18.41
CA ILE A 326 1.34 6.19 18.38
C ILE A 326 0.80 6.59 17.01
N LEU A 327 1.34 5.99 15.94
CA LEU A 327 1.01 6.31 14.55
C LEU A 327 -0.50 6.38 14.29
N LYS A 328 -1.22 5.30 14.57
CA LYS A 328 -2.68 5.22 14.32
C LYS A 328 -3.44 6.27 15.12
N LYS A 329 -3.14 6.38 16.42
CA LYS A 329 -3.81 7.33 17.34
C LYS A 329 -3.57 8.79 16.95
N LEU A 330 -2.35 9.14 16.55
CA LEU A 330 -2.01 10.48 16.13
C LEU A 330 -2.86 10.91 14.94
N TRP A 331 -2.91 10.08 13.89
CA TRP A 331 -3.67 10.40 12.69
C TRP A 331 -5.18 10.39 12.93
N ASP A 332 -5.72 9.50 13.78
CA ASP A 332 -7.13 9.54 14.20
C ASP A 332 -7.51 10.88 14.84
N ILE A 333 -6.66 11.40 15.74
CA ILE A 333 -6.89 12.68 16.41
C ILE A 333 -6.80 13.83 15.41
N LEU A 334 -5.79 13.81 14.53
CA LEU A 334 -5.56 14.87 13.55
C LEU A 334 -6.67 14.94 12.47
N GLU A 335 -7.15 13.79 11.99
CA GLU A 335 -8.31 13.69 11.09
C GLU A 335 -9.57 14.26 11.77
N LYS A 336 -9.76 14.00 13.08
CA LYS A 336 -10.87 14.55 13.86
C LYS A 336 -10.77 16.06 14.06
N GLU A 337 -9.58 16.60 14.31
CA GLU A 337 -9.38 18.05 14.48
C GLU A 337 -9.56 18.82 13.17
N ARG A 338 -9.31 18.18 12.01
CA ARG A 338 -9.37 18.79 10.68
C ARG A 338 -10.32 18.04 9.75
N GLN A 339 -11.55 17.83 10.19
CA GLN A 339 -12.62 17.22 9.36
C GLN A 339 -12.96 18.07 8.12
N ASP A 340 -12.61 19.36 8.11
CA ASP A 340 -12.74 20.22 6.93
C ASP A 340 -11.77 19.82 5.80
N CYS A 341 -10.60 19.29 6.17
CA CYS A 341 -9.57 18.86 5.25
C CYS A 341 -9.78 17.45 4.71
N ILE A 342 -9.07 17.16 3.61
CA ILE A 342 -8.90 15.80 3.08
C ILE A 342 -7.46 15.38 3.31
N PHE A 343 -7.29 14.20 3.90
CA PHE A 343 -5.99 13.59 4.07
C PHE A 343 -5.67 12.66 2.91
N VAL A 344 -4.44 12.76 2.41
CA VAL A 344 -3.89 11.92 1.35
C VAL A 344 -2.61 11.29 1.88
N TYR A 345 -2.72 10.05 2.32
CA TYR A 345 -1.58 9.30 2.83
C TYR A 345 -0.90 8.55 1.70
N LEU A 346 0.41 8.73 1.57
CA LEU A 346 1.26 7.95 0.69
C LEU A 346 2.14 7.08 1.58
N SER A 347 1.90 5.78 1.59
CA SER A 347 2.51 4.88 2.58
C SER A 347 2.92 3.56 1.93
N HIS A 348 3.93 2.92 2.50
CA HIS A 348 4.23 1.52 2.22
C HIS A 348 3.87 0.61 3.41
N ASP A 349 3.52 1.18 4.57
CA ASP A 349 3.00 0.46 5.73
C ASP A 349 1.53 0.03 5.51
N LEU A 350 1.38 -1.27 5.26
CA LEU A 350 0.10 -1.91 5.03
C LEU A 350 -0.78 -1.96 6.29
N ASP A 351 -0.19 -2.05 7.49
CA ASP A 351 -0.92 -2.02 8.76
C ASP A 351 -1.51 -0.63 9.03
N PHE A 352 -0.81 0.42 8.58
CA PHE A 352 -1.34 1.78 8.60
C PHE A 352 -2.47 1.92 7.57
N ALA A 353 -2.25 1.47 6.34
CA ALA A 353 -3.24 1.56 5.28
C ALA A 353 -4.55 0.87 5.61
N THR A 354 -4.49 -0.38 6.09
CA THR A 354 -5.67 -1.15 6.54
C THR A 354 -6.39 -0.50 7.71
N SER A 355 -5.67 0.24 8.57
CA SER A 355 -6.29 0.94 9.70
C SER A 355 -7.20 2.11 9.31
N ARG A 356 -7.03 2.68 8.10
CA ARG A 356 -7.85 3.77 7.59
C ARG A 356 -9.11 3.20 6.92
N THR A 357 -10.06 2.72 7.71
CA THR A 357 -11.23 1.97 7.21
C THR A 357 -12.20 2.81 6.37
N THR A 358 -12.32 4.11 6.66
CA THR A 358 -13.18 5.05 5.92
C THR A 358 -12.50 5.67 4.70
N ALA A 359 -11.18 5.46 4.55
CA ALA A 359 -10.43 6.04 3.46
C ALA A 359 -10.58 5.21 2.19
N LYS A 360 -10.64 5.90 1.04
CA LYS A 360 -10.50 5.26 -0.27
C LYS A 360 -9.06 4.79 -0.42
N LYS A 361 -8.88 3.50 -0.67
CA LYS A 361 -7.55 2.93 -0.89
C LYS A 361 -7.28 2.77 -2.38
N VAL A 362 -6.10 3.19 -2.81
CA VAL A 362 -5.66 3.09 -4.21
C VAL A 362 -4.26 2.49 -4.28
N TRP A 363 -3.99 1.72 -5.32
CA TRP A 363 -2.70 1.13 -5.58
C TRP A 363 -1.97 1.89 -6.69
N ILE A 364 -0.77 2.36 -6.40
CA ILE A 364 0.15 2.96 -7.37
C ILE A 364 1.02 1.85 -7.93
N ARG A 365 0.60 1.31 -9.06
CA ARG A 365 1.23 0.17 -9.74
C ARG A 365 2.59 0.51 -10.30
N SER A 366 2.66 1.60 -11.06
CA SER A 366 3.88 2.02 -11.74
C SER A 366 3.95 3.54 -11.89
N PHE A 367 5.17 4.02 -12.09
CA PHE A 367 5.46 5.42 -12.40
C PHE A 367 6.40 5.47 -13.60
N SER A 368 6.01 6.25 -14.61
CA SER A 368 6.83 6.60 -15.76
C SER A 368 7.15 8.09 -15.70
N TYR A 369 8.45 8.42 -15.71
CA TYR A 369 8.92 9.80 -15.77
C TYR A 369 8.41 10.49 -17.05
N PRO A 370 8.03 11.78 -17.01
CA PRO A 370 8.11 12.71 -15.86
C PRO A 370 6.94 12.62 -14.87
N SER A 371 5.72 12.32 -15.32
CA SER A 371 4.50 12.59 -14.56
C SER A 371 3.35 11.60 -14.83
N THR A 372 3.65 10.34 -15.15
CA THR A 372 2.61 9.37 -15.49
C THR A 372 2.53 8.27 -14.44
N TRP A 373 1.36 8.10 -13.83
CA TRP A 373 1.09 7.02 -12.87
C TRP A 373 -0.03 6.10 -13.33
N GLU A 374 0.20 4.81 -13.14
CA GLU A 374 -0.85 3.79 -13.21
C GLU A 374 -1.42 3.60 -11.81
N ILE A 375 -2.54 4.29 -11.55
CA ILE A 375 -3.29 4.17 -10.30
C ILE A 375 -4.53 3.33 -10.55
N GLU A 376 -4.70 2.30 -9.74
CA GLU A 376 -5.83 1.37 -9.78
C GLU A 376 -6.55 1.34 -8.42
N ASN A 377 -7.84 1.04 -8.43
CA ASN A 377 -8.55 0.75 -7.17
C ASN A 377 -8.15 -0.64 -6.71
N ILE A 378 -8.09 -0.86 -5.39
CA ILE A 378 -7.86 -2.20 -4.85
C ILE A 378 -9.14 -3.02 -5.08
N PRO A 379 -9.03 -4.19 -5.72
CA PRO A 379 -10.18 -5.04 -6.00
C PRO A 379 -10.74 -5.61 -4.70
N GLU A 380 -12.07 -5.79 -4.64
CA GLU A 380 -12.67 -6.63 -3.61
C GLU A 380 -12.17 -8.07 -3.79
N ASN A 381 -11.71 -8.67 -2.70
CA ASN A 381 -11.15 -10.00 -2.74
C ASN A 381 -11.45 -10.77 -1.45
N GLU A 382 -11.44 -12.11 -1.53
CA GLU A 382 -11.55 -13.01 -0.39
C GLU A 382 -10.25 -13.03 0.46
N LEU A 383 -9.13 -12.56 -0.09
CA LEU A 383 -7.89 -12.40 0.68
C LEU A 383 -8.06 -11.34 1.77
N PRO A 384 -7.47 -11.57 2.97
CA PRO A 384 -7.32 -10.52 3.96
C PRO A 384 -6.67 -9.26 3.35
N GLU A 385 -7.22 -8.09 3.63
CA GLU A 385 -6.81 -6.84 2.98
C GLU A 385 -5.29 -6.58 3.10
N ASN A 386 -4.71 -6.82 4.28
CA ASN A 386 -3.28 -6.66 4.51
C ASN A 386 -2.43 -7.54 3.58
N LEU A 387 -2.84 -8.81 3.45
CA LEU A 387 -2.19 -9.78 2.57
C LEU A 387 -2.35 -9.38 1.10
N LEU A 388 -3.55 -8.99 0.68
CA LEU A 388 -3.78 -8.52 -0.69
C LEU A 388 -2.85 -7.36 -1.05
N LEU A 389 -2.72 -6.37 -0.17
CA LEU A 389 -1.87 -5.21 -0.40
C LEU A 389 -0.37 -5.58 -0.46
N GLU A 390 0.08 -6.52 0.38
CA GLU A 390 1.45 -7.07 0.37
C GLU A 390 1.77 -7.69 -1.00
N LEU A 391 0.81 -8.45 -1.51
CA LEU A 391 0.98 -9.23 -2.73
C LEU A 391 0.82 -8.40 -4.02
N LEU A 392 -0.05 -7.38 -4.03
CA LEU A 392 -0.18 -6.46 -5.16
C LEU A 392 1.15 -5.75 -5.47
N GLY A 393 1.96 -5.46 -4.45
CA GLY A 393 3.28 -4.85 -4.63
C GLY A 393 4.36 -5.78 -5.17
N SER A 394 4.12 -7.09 -5.25
CA SER A 394 5.14 -8.04 -5.67
C SER A 394 5.46 -7.95 -7.16
N ARG A 395 6.76 -8.09 -7.47
CA ARG A 395 7.26 -8.22 -8.85
C ARG A 395 7.54 -9.68 -9.25
N LYS A 396 7.42 -10.60 -8.29
CA LYS A 396 7.68 -12.04 -8.44
C LYS A 396 6.37 -12.79 -8.35
N ASN A 397 6.28 -13.95 -9.02
CA ASN A 397 5.15 -14.87 -8.83
C ASN A 397 5.01 -15.23 -7.35
N ILE A 398 3.79 -15.42 -6.90
CA ILE A 398 3.50 -15.66 -5.48
C ILE A 398 3.45 -17.16 -5.26
N LEU A 399 4.13 -17.65 -4.23
CA LEU A 399 4.05 -19.03 -3.79
C LEU A 399 3.44 -19.07 -2.39
N PHE A 400 2.16 -19.38 -2.31
CA PHE A 400 1.49 -19.64 -1.05
C PHE A 400 1.89 -20.99 -0.50
N CYS A 401 2.30 -21.04 0.76
CA CYS A 401 2.66 -22.27 1.44
C CYS A 401 1.99 -22.39 2.81
N GLU A 402 2.01 -23.61 3.35
CA GLU A 402 1.56 -23.87 4.71
C GLU A 402 2.54 -23.30 5.75
N GLY A 403 2.09 -23.26 7.01
CA GLY A 403 2.85 -22.74 8.14
C GLY A 403 2.67 -21.23 8.37
N ASP A 404 3.31 -20.74 9.42
CA ASP A 404 3.28 -19.33 9.83
C ASP A 404 4.58 -18.60 9.44
N LYS A 405 4.57 -17.27 9.45
CA LYS A 405 5.79 -16.46 9.24
C LYS A 405 6.88 -16.90 10.24
N GLY A 406 8.07 -17.21 9.72
CA GLY A 406 9.24 -17.72 10.44
C GLY A 406 9.35 -19.25 10.48
N SER A 407 8.42 -20.00 9.88
CA SER A 407 8.43 -21.46 9.83
C SER A 407 9.62 -22.03 9.04
N THR A 408 9.84 -23.34 9.19
CA THR A 408 10.81 -24.09 8.39
C THR A 408 10.43 -24.07 6.91
N ASP A 409 9.13 -24.15 6.63
CA ASP A 409 8.52 -24.11 5.31
C ASP A 409 8.93 -22.84 4.57
N GLU A 410 8.66 -21.67 5.17
CA GLU A 410 9.00 -20.37 4.57
C GLU A 410 10.50 -20.25 4.31
N LYS A 411 11.34 -20.68 5.26
CA LYS A 411 12.80 -20.63 5.10
C LYS A 411 13.28 -21.51 3.95
N LEU A 412 12.79 -22.75 3.88
CA LEU A 412 13.21 -23.69 2.84
C LEU A 412 12.73 -23.25 1.46
N TYR A 413 11.46 -22.85 1.33
CA TYR A 413 10.91 -22.38 0.06
C TYR A 413 11.59 -21.11 -0.43
N ASN A 414 11.92 -20.16 0.44
CA ASN A 414 12.67 -18.96 0.03
C ASN A 414 14.07 -19.31 -0.51
N LEU A 415 14.69 -20.39 -0.03
CA LEU A 415 15.98 -20.86 -0.54
C LEU A 415 15.85 -21.60 -1.87
N LEU A 416 14.83 -22.45 -2.02
CA LEU A 416 14.64 -23.29 -3.22
C LEU A 416 13.98 -22.54 -4.38
N PHE A 417 13.14 -21.54 -4.09
CA PHE A 417 12.35 -20.80 -5.08
C PHE A 417 12.60 -19.29 -4.97
N PRO A 418 13.85 -18.82 -5.18
CA PRO A 418 14.20 -17.41 -5.01
C PRO A 418 13.45 -16.49 -6.00
N GLU A 419 12.93 -17.01 -7.11
CA GLU A 419 12.14 -16.26 -8.10
C GLU A 419 10.70 -16.00 -7.67
N TYR A 420 10.26 -16.54 -6.53
CA TYR A 420 8.92 -16.35 -6.01
C TYR A 420 8.91 -15.43 -4.78
N THR A 421 7.76 -14.80 -4.53
CA THR A 421 7.41 -14.26 -3.22
C THR A 421 6.73 -15.38 -2.43
N VAL A 422 7.50 -16.04 -1.56
CA VAL A 422 6.99 -17.09 -0.68
C VAL A 422 6.15 -16.45 0.42
N THR A 423 4.94 -16.94 0.61
CA THR A 423 3.99 -16.36 1.58
C THR A 423 3.30 -17.46 2.38
N PRO A 424 3.69 -17.66 3.66
CA PRO A 424 3.05 -18.64 4.53
C PRO A 424 1.66 -18.15 4.98
N VAL A 425 0.65 -19.01 4.86
CA VAL A 425 -0.77 -18.65 5.12
C VAL A 425 -1.49 -19.60 6.07
N GLY A 426 -0.72 -20.35 6.86
CA GLY A 426 -1.19 -21.24 7.92
C GLY A 426 -1.52 -22.64 7.40
N SER A 427 -2.74 -22.84 6.88
CA SER A 427 -3.25 -24.17 6.55
C SER A 427 -3.33 -24.45 5.05
N CYS A 428 -3.31 -25.73 4.65
CA CYS A 428 -3.58 -26.17 3.28
C CYS A 428 -4.85 -25.54 2.68
N PHE A 429 -5.89 -25.33 3.50
CA PHE A 429 -7.15 -24.73 3.06
C PHE A 429 -6.99 -23.24 2.73
N SER A 430 -6.19 -22.52 3.54
CA SER A 430 -5.83 -21.13 3.27
C SER A 430 -5.03 -21.01 1.98
N VAL A 431 -4.05 -21.91 1.76
CA VAL A 431 -3.26 -21.97 0.52
C VAL A 431 -4.20 -22.15 -0.68
N MET A 432 -5.10 -23.13 -0.62
CA MET A 432 -6.04 -23.39 -1.71
C MET A 432 -6.93 -22.18 -2.01
N ASN A 433 -7.55 -21.58 -0.98
CA ASN A 433 -8.46 -20.46 -1.17
C ASN A 433 -7.74 -19.20 -1.67
N TYR A 434 -6.61 -18.84 -1.07
CA TYR A 434 -5.88 -17.63 -1.43
C TYR A 434 -5.24 -17.73 -2.82
N THR A 435 -4.74 -18.91 -3.23
CA THR A 435 -4.27 -19.11 -4.61
C THR A 435 -5.39 -18.86 -5.62
N LYS A 436 -6.57 -19.45 -5.39
CA LYS A 436 -7.74 -19.26 -6.27
C LYS A 436 -8.20 -17.81 -6.29
N ALA A 437 -8.33 -17.20 -5.11
CA ALA A 437 -8.84 -15.85 -4.96
C ALA A 437 -7.90 -14.79 -5.54
N PHE A 438 -6.58 -14.97 -5.42
CA PHE A 438 -5.59 -14.08 -6.03
C PHE A 438 -5.63 -14.20 -7.57
N ASN A 439 -5.70 -15.42 -8.10
CA ASN A 439 -5.73 -15.65 -9.55
C ASN A 439 -7.03 -15.19 -10.24
N LYS A 440 -8.10 -14.90 -9.48
CA LYS A 440 -9.32 -14.27 -9.99
C LYS A 440 -9.17 -12.77 -10.25
N ILE A 441 -8.14 -12.12 -9.73
CA ILE A 441 -7.97 -10.67 -9.88
C ILE A 441 -7.61 -10.32 -11.33
N SER A 442 -8.39 -9.46 -11.95
CA SER A 442 -8.12 -8.93 -13.29
C SER A 442 -6.93 -7.97 -13.31
N ASN A 443 -6.20 -7.91 -14.43
CA ASN A 443 -5.15 -6.93 -14.72
C ASN A 443 -3.84 -7.04 -13.88
N ILE A 444 -3.65 -8.13 -13.13
CA ILE A 444 -2.37 -8.45 -12.50
C ILE A 444 -1.50 -9.28 -13.46
N ILE A 445 -0.21 -8.92 -13.57
CA ILE A 445 0.79 -9.64 -14.40
C ILE A 445 1.27 -10.91 -13.69
N VAL A 446 1.39 -10.82 -12.36
CA VAL A 446 1.87 -11.85 -11.46
C VAL A 446 0.81 -12.94 -11.26
N ARG A 447 1.25 -14.20 -11.19
CA ARG A 447 0.39 -15.34 -10.84
C ARG A 447 0.69 -15.87 -9.46
N ALA A 448 -0.34 -16.40 -8.80
CA ALA A 448 -0.20 -17.13 -7.55
C ALA A 448 -0.20 -18.64 -7.81
N PHE A 449 0.66 -19.32 -7.06
CA PHE A 449 0.80 -20.76 -7.01
C PHE A 449 0.64 -21.21 -5.55
N GLY A 450 0.02 -22.36 -5.34
CA GLY A 450 -0.10 -22.95 -4.01
C GLY A 450 0.78 -24.19 -3.90
N ILE A 451 1.53 -24.33 -2.81
CA ILE A 451 2.17 -25.57 -2.42
C ILE A 451 1.58 -26.08 -1.11
N ILE A 452 1.11 -27.32 -1.13
CA ILE A 452 0.54 -28.01 0.04
C ILE A 452 1.33 -29.28 0.34
N ASP A 453 1.26 -29.71 1.59
CA ASP A 453 1.76 -31.01 2.02
C ASP A 453 0.97 -32.12 1.30
N SER A 454 1.64 -33.23 0.97
CA SER A 454 0.97 -34.35 0.31
C SER A 454 0.19 -35.24 1.29
N ASP A 455 0.29 -34.98 2.59
CA ASP A 455 -0.23 -35.84 3.62
C ASP A 455 -1.75 -36.00 3.54
N HIS A 456 -2.21 -37.23 3.70
CA HIS A 456 -3.64 -37.54 3.81
C HIS A 456 -4.54 -37.12 2.62
N HIS A 457 -3.95 -36.69 1.50
CA HIS A 457 -4.66 -36.44 0.24
C HIS A 457 -4.70 -37.72 -0.61
N ASP A 458 -5.82 -37.95 -1.31
CA ASP A 458 -5.88 -38.95 -2.36
C ASP A 458 -5.41 -38.37 -3.70
N LEU A 459 -4.82 -39.22 -4.55
CA LEU A 459 -4.23 -38.79 -5.82
C LEU A 459 -5.23 -38.06 -6.72
N LYS A 460 -6.51 -38.48 -6.72
CA LYS A 460 -7.56 -37.85 -7.54
C LYS A 460 -7.79 -36.39 -7.14
N ARG A 461 -7.78 -36.11 -5.84
CA ARG A 461 -7.92 -34.74 -5.32
C ARG A 461 -6.72 -33.88 -5.69
N LEU A 462 -5.50 -34.39 -5.51
CA LEU A 462 -4.29 -33.66 -5.89
C LEU A 462 -4.27 -33.30 -7.38
N GLU A 463 -4.67 -34.22 -8.27
CA GLU A 463 -4.78 -33.94 -9.70
C GLU A 463 -5.84 -32.85 -9.99
N SER A 464 -6.98 -32.86 -9.29
CA SER A 464 -8.01 -31.83 -9.47
C SER A 464 -7.56 -30.42 -9.06
N LEU A 465 -6.59 -30.31 -8.14
CA LEU A 465 -6.07 -29.03 -7.66
C LEU A 465 -5.08 -28.38 -8.63
N LYS A 466 -4.45 -29.16 -9.52
CA LYS A 466 -3.49 -28.64 -10.50
C LYS A 466 -4.11 -27.63 -11.47
N SER A 467 -5.40 -27.78 -11.81
CA SER A 467 -6.09 -26.82 -12.67
C SER A 467 -6.21 -25.43 -12.04
N ASP A 468 -6.11 -25.36 -10.72
CA ASP A 468 -6.16 -24.13 -9.92
C ASP A 468 -4.75 -23.61 -9.55
N SER A 469 -3.69 -24.12 -10.20
CA SER A 469 -2.28 -23.82 -9.90
C SER A 469 -1.86 -24.18 -8.46
N ILE A 470 -2.47 -25.22 -7.90
CA ILE A 470 -2.14 -25.74 -6.57
C ILE A 470 -1.49 -27.11 -6.74
N PHE A 471 -0.32 -27.28 -6.13
CA PHE A 471 0.51 -28.46 -6.27
C PHE A 471 0.92 -29.02 -4.92
N SER A 472 1.23 -30.30 -4.88
CA SER A 472 1.84 -30.97 -3.74
C SER A 472 3.23 -31.47 -4.12
N PHE A 473 4.16 -31.47 -3.17
CA PHE A 473 5.46 -32.14 -3.34
C PHE A 473 5.34 -33.63 -2.99
N SER A 474 6.39 -34.40 -3.25
CA SER A 474 6.35 -35.87 -3.14
C SER A 474 6.57 -36.45 -1.73
N MET A 475 6.76 -35.60 -0.71
CA MET A 475 6.97 -36.02 0.68
C MET A 475 5.77 -35.68 1.56
N ALA A 476 5.58 -36.41 2.68
CA ALA A 476 4.41 -36.21 3.54
C ALA A 476 4.40 -34.83 4.22
N GLU A 477 5.54 -34.42 4.78
CA GLU A 477 5.75 -33.11 5.41
C GLU A 477 7.03 -32.49 4.86
N ILE A 478 7.16 -31.16 4.94
CA ILE A 478 8.33 -30.46 4.44
C ILE A 478 9.62 -30.91 5.14
N GLU A 479 9.56 -31.25 6.44
CA GLU A 479 10.72 -31.73 7.18
C GLU A 479 11.23 -33.09 6.68
N ASN A 480 10.38 -33.89 6.03
CA ASN A 480 10.77 -35.17 5.46
C ASN A 480 11.70 -35.01 4.25
N VAL A 481 11.72 -33.83 3.61
CA VAL A 481 12.67 -33.52 2.53
C VAL A 481 14.12 -33.58 3.04
N PHE A 482 14.35 -33.27 4.32
CA PHE A 482 15.68 -33.44 4.91
C PHE A 482 16.07 -34.91 5.09
N LEU A 483 15.12 -35.84 5.09
CA LEU A 483 15.42 -37.26 5.22
C LEU A 483 15.73 -37.94 3.87
N ASP A 484 15.81 -37.19 2.76
CA ASP A 484 16.23 -37.74 1.48
C ASP A 484 17.61 -38.42 1.57
N GLU A 485 17.77 -39.54 0.86
CA GLU A 485 18.98 -40.37 0.96
C GLU A 485 20.23 -39.64 0.43
N GLU A 486 20.13 -38.99 -0.73
CA GLU A 486 21.26 -38.27 -1.33
C GLU A 486 21.62 -37.05 -0.46
N PHE A 487 20.61 -36.35 0.05
CA PHE A 487 20.80 -35.23 0.96
C PHE A 487 21.44 -35.64 2.30
N LEU A 488 21.02 -36.77 2.88
CA LEU A 488 21.61 -37.31 4.11
C LEU A 488 23.08 -37.69 3.93
N LYS A 489 23.44 -38.32 2.80
CA LYS A 489 24.84 -38.65 2.47
C LYS A 489 25.67 -37.37 2.31
N LEU A 490 25.12 -36.38 1.61
CA LEU A 490 25.77 -35.07 1.47
C LEU A 490 26.03 -34.42 2.82
N ILE A 491 25.04 -34.39 3.73
CA ILE A 491 25.25 -33.86 5.09
C ILE A 491 26.31 -34.68 5.83
N ALA A 492 26.21 -36.01 5.83
CA ALA A 492 27.15 -36.90 6.51
C ALA A 492 28.60 -36.61 6.08
N SER A 493 28.85 -36.47 4.78
CA SER A 493 30.16 -36.10 4.24
C SER A 493 30.66 -34.75 4.77
N LYS A 494 29.79 -33.74 4.88
CA LYS A 494 30.15 -32.38 5.34
C LYS A 494 30.41 -32.31 6.83
N ILE A 495 29.71 -33.13 7.63
CA ILE A 495 29.93 -33.23 9.08
C ILE A 495 30.97 -34.29 9.47
N LEU A 496 31.63 -34.91 8.48
CA LEU A 496 32.68 -35.93 8.65
C LEU A 496 32.18 -37.17 9.42
N VAL A 497 30.96 -37.58 9.12
CA VAL A 497 30.30 -38.78 9.67
C VAL A 497 30.22 -39.84 8.58
N ASP A 498 30.34 -41.12 8.97
CA ASP A 498 30.30 -42.25 8.04
C ASP A 498 28.94 -42.34 7.32
N GLU A 499 28.96 -42.39 5.98
CA GLU A 499 27.77 -42.52 5.14
C GLU A 499 27.01 -43.82 5.41
N SER A 500 27.66 -44.86 5.96
CA SER A 500 27.00 -46.12 6.36
C SER A 500 25.89 -45.91 7.41
N LEU A 501 25.93 -44.80 8.15
CA LEU A 501 24.90 -44.44 9.13
C LEU A 501 23.58 -44.03 8.46
N VAL A 502 23.60 -43.64 7.17
CA VAL A 502 22.37 -43.34 6.42
C VAL A 502 21.50 -44.60 6.28
N ASP A 503 22.10 -45.78 6.08
CA ASP A 503 21.35 -47.03 6.03
C ASP A 503 20.74 -47.41 7.39
N ALA A 504 21.41 -47.04 8.50
CA ALA A 504 20.88 -47.18 9.84
C ALA A 504 19.67 -46.25 10.07
N ILE A 505 19.76 -44.98 9.64
CA ILE A 505 18.65 -44.03 9.68
C ILE A 505 17.44 -44.59 8.89
N LYS A 506 17.66 -45.04 7.65
CA LYS A 506 16.60 -45.60 6.79
C LYS A 506 15.87 -46.77 7.45
N ARG A 507 16.62 -47.70 8.05
CA ARG A 507 16.06 -48.85 8.77
C ARG A 507 15.22 -48.41 9.96
N ASP A 508 15.74 -47.49 10.77
CA ASP A 508 15.08 -47.03 11.99
C ASP A 508 13.82 -46.20 11.67
N VAL A 509 13.79 -45.44 10.57
CA VAL A 509 12.59 -44.76 10.06
C VAL A 509 11.51 -45.78 9.66
N LEU A 510 11.87 -46.84 8.94
CA LEU A 510 10.94 -47.91 8.56
C LEU A 510 10.42 -48.69 9.79
N GLU A 511 11.27 -48.91 10.79
CA GLU A 511 10.87 -49.53 12.06
C GLU A 511 9.95 -48.62 12.88
N ALA A 512 10.18 -47.30 12.87
CA ALA A 512 9.27 -46.36 13.50
C ALA A 512 7.89 -46.38 12.81
N LEU A 513 7.86 -46.39 11.47
CA LEU A 513 6.62 -46.50 10.71
C LEU A 513 5.86 -47.79 11.03
N SER A 514 6.57 -48.93 11.17
CA SER A 514 5.94 -50.21 11.48
C SER A 514 5.30 -50.25 12.88
N LYS A 515 5.89 -49.52 13.83
CA LYS A 515 5.33 -49.36 15.19
C LYS A 515 4.11 -48.43 15.20
N GLU A 516 4.03 -47.47 14.28
CA GLU A 516 2.99 -46.43 14.24
C GLU A 516 1.92 -46.62 13.16
N ILE A 517 1.86 -47.79 12.49
CA ILE A 517 0.92 -48.05 11.38
C ILE A 517 -0.52 -47.64 11.71
N GLU A 518 -1.04 -48.07 12.86
CA GLU A 518 -2.44 -47.82 13.23
C GLU A 518 -2.73 -46.33 13.45
N LEU A 519 -1.78 -45.60 14.04
CA LEU A 519 -1.86 -44.15 14.22
C LEU A 519 -1.88 -43.43 12.86
N GLN A 520 -0.98 -43.82 11.95
CA GLN A 520 -0.88 -43.22 10.62
C GLN A 520 -2.15 -43.46 9.78
N ILE A 521 -2.74 -44.67 9.86
CA ILE A 521 -4.02 -44.95 9.18
C ILE A 521 -5.16 -44.15 9.79
N SER A 522 -5.23 -44.07 11.13
CA SER A 522 -6.30 -43.37 11.83
C SER A 522 -6.29 -41.87 11.52
N ASN A 523 -5.11 -41.26 11.50
CA ASN A 523 -4.94 -39.86 11.08
C ASN A 523 -5.37 -39.67 9.63
N TYR A 524 -4.94 -40.54 8.71
CA TYR A 524 -5.33 -40.50 7.30
C TYR A 524 -6.85 -40.53 7.11
N VAL A 525 -7.52 -41.50 7.73
CA VAL A 525 -8.98 -41.66 7.60
C VAL A 525 -9.70 -40.46 8.22
N SER A 526 -9.26 -39.98 9.38
CA SER A 526 -9.87 -38.81 10.05
C SER A 526 -9.73 -37.55 9.19
N THR A 527 -8.55 -37.29 8.64
CA THR A 527 -8.31 -36.14 7.77
C THR A 527 -9.09 -36.25 6.46
N LYS A 528 -9.17 -37.44 5.86
CA LYS A 528 -9.99 -37.69 4.65
C LYS A 528 -11.47 -37.41 4.89
N ILE A 529 -12.00 -37.76 6.06
CA ILE A 529 -13.37 -37.41 6.47
C ILE A 529 -13.52 -35.89 6.56
N ASN A 530 -12.61 -35.20 7.24
CA ASN A 530 -12.64 -33.74 7.36
C ASN A 530 -12.59 -33.04 5.99
N TYR A 531 -11.82 -33.56 5.05
CA TYR A 531 -11.78 -33.06 3.68
C TYR A 531 -13.09 -33.29 2.93
N TYR A 532 -13.71 -34.46 3.07
CA TYR A 532 -15.03 -34.69 2.50
C TYR A 532 -16.07 -33.70 3.04
N PHE A 533 -16.06 -33.39 4.34
CA PHE A 533 -16.92 -32.34 4.92
C PHE A 533 -16.65 -30.92 4.41
N LYS A 534 -15.41 -30.61 4.03
CA LYS A 534 -15.04 -29.27 3.53
C LYS A 534 -15.30 -29.11 2.04
N ASP A 535 -15.04 -30.16 1.25
CA ASP A 535 -15.14 -30.12 -0.21
C ASP A 535 -16.56 -30.45 -0.71
N SER A 536 -17.34 -31.17 0.10
CA SER A 536 -18.71 -31.59 -0.25
C SER A 536 -19.74 -30.91 0.66
N HIS A 537 -20.95 -30.71 0.15
CA HIS A 537 -22.05 -30.10 0.89
C HIS A 537 -23.33 -30.91 0.70
N VAL A 538 -24.18 -30.91 1.74
CA VAL A 538 -25.52 -31.49 1.62
C VAL A 538 -26.34 -30.63 0.66
N SER A 539 -26.81 -31.23 -0.44
CA SER A 539 -27.62 -30.52 -1.44
C SER A 539 -28.93 -30.01 -0.82
N LYS A 540 -29.38 -28.83 -1.25
CA LYS A 540 -30.64 -28.22 -0.79
C LYS A 540 -31.82 -29.15 -1.11
N GLY A 541 -32.63 -29.46 -0.10
CA GLY A 541 -33.91 -30.15 -0.26
C GLY A 541 -35.08 -29.18 -0.08
N ASN A 542 -36.17 -29.38 -0.83
CA ASN A 542 -37.38 -28.55 -0.77
C ASN A 542 -38.50 -29.20 0.06
N SER A 543 -38.22 -30.32 0.73
CA SER A 543 -39.12 -31.03 1.65
C SER A 543 -38.33 -31.78 2.72
N LEU A 544 -38.98 -32.14 3.84
CA LEU A 544 -38.36 -32.94 4.91
C LEU A 544 -37.74 -34.24 4.38
N ALA A 545 -38.51 -35.00 3.60
CA ALA A 545 -38.06 -36.28 3.03
C ALA A 545 -36.86 -36.11 2.09
N GLU A 546 -36.80 -34.99 1.34
CA GLU A 546 -35.68 -34.69 0.45
C GLU A 546 -34.42 -34.30 1.24
N VAL A 547 -34.56 -33.52 2.31
CA VAL A 547 -33.46 -33.17 3.22
C VAL A 547 -32.90 -34.43 3.89
N GLU A 548 -33.74 -35.32 4.41
CA GLU A 548 -33.32 -36.58 5.03
C GLU A 548 -32.60 -37.49 4.03
N LYS A 549 -33.11 -37.60 2.79
CA LYS A 549 -32.48 -38.36 1.72
C LYS A 549 -31.12 -37.78 1.33
N ASN A 550 -31.01 -36.45 1.21
CA ASN A 550 -29.76 -35.77 0.85
C ASN A 550 -28.70 -35.93 1.95
N HIS A 551 -29.08 -35.82 3.23
CA HIS A 551 -28.19 -36.07 4.36
C HIS A 551 -27.71 -37.53 4.37
N LYS A 552 -28.63 -38.50 4.22
CA LYS A 552 -28.29 -39.92 4.20
C LYS A 552 -27.31 -40.25 3.07
N ARG A 553 -27.55 -39.74 1.85
CA ARG A 553 -26.62 -39.90 0.73
C ARG A 553 -25.23 -39.34 1.05
N PHE A 554 -25.17 -38.15 1.62
CA PHE A 554 -23.91 -37.53 2.02
C PHE A 554 -23.15 -38.38 3.05
N SER A 555 -23.86 -38.95 4.04
CA SER A 555 -23.25 -39.85 5.04
C SER A 555 -22.83 -41.20 4.48
N ASP A 556 -23.60 -41.78 3.57
CA ASP A 556 -23.34 -43.10 2.97
C ASP A 556 -22.05 -43.12 2.11
N GLU A 557 -21.60 -41.96 1.61
CA GLU A 557 -20.34 -41.83 0.88
C GLU A 557 -19.09 -41.94 1.79
N ILE A 558 -19.25 -41.78 3.11
CA ILE A 558 -18.15 -41.88 4.09
C ILE A 558 -17.89 -43.34 4.45
N LYS A 559 -16.90 -43.95 3.80
CA LYS A 559 -16.59 -45.39 3.93
C LYS A 559 -15.39 -45.68 4.84
N ILE A 560 -15.57 -45.46 6.14
CA ILE A 560 -14.49 -45.57 7.16
C ILE A 560 -13.75 -46.91 7.10
N GLN A 561 -14.47 -48.04 7.17
CA GLN A 561 -13.86 -49.37 7.19
C GLN A 561 -13.08 -49.68 5.91
N GLU A 562 -13.63 -49.31 4.74
CA GLU A 562 -12.99 -49.52 3.44
C GLU A 562 -11.70 -48.70 3.33
N TRP A 563 -11.75 -47.42 3.70
CA TRP A 563 -10.57 -46.53 3.65
C TRP A 563 -9.47 -46.96 4.62
N PHE A 564 -9.86 -47.43 5.81
CA PHE A 564 -8.92 -47.93 6.80
C PHE A 564 -8.19 -49.19 6.29
N ALA A 565 -8.93 -50.17 5.74
CA ALA A 565 -8.36 -51.40 5.20
C ALA A 565 -7.44 -51.14 4.01
N GLN A 566 -7.87 -50.30 3.05
CA GLN A 566 -7.07 -49.94 1.88
C GLN A 566 -5.74 -49.25 2.26
N ARG A 567 -5.80 -48.31 3.21
CA ARG A 567 -4.61 -47.61 3.68
C ARG A 567 -3.67 -48.55 4.42
N ARG A 568 -4.19 -49.46 5.26
CA ARG A 568 -3.39 -50.50 5.93
C ARG A 568 -2.57 -51.33 4.93
N THR A 569 -3.23 -51.90 3.93
CA THR A 569 -2.55 -52.70 2.89
C THR A 569 -1.46 -51.90 2.18
N THR A 570 -1.69 -50.60 1.95
CA THR A 570 -0.70 -49.71 1.32
C THR A 570 0.56 -49.55 2.19
N ILE A 571 0.39 -49.31 3.50
CA ILE A 571 1.51 -49.12 4.43
C ILE A 571 2.27 -50.42 4.65
N GLU A 572 1.57 -51.54 4.86
CA GLU A 572 2.17 -52.87 5.05
C GLU A 572 3.05 -53.24 3.84
N LYS A 573 2.56 -53.01 2.62
CA LYS A 573 3.34 -53.23 1.39
C LYS A 573 4.61 -52.38 1.33
N ILE A 574 4.56 -51.11 1.74
CA ILE A 574 5.74 -50.22 1.76
C ILE A 574 6.81 -50.75 2.72
N ILE A 575 6.39 -51.29 3.87
CA ILE A 575 7.28 -51.87 4.88
C ILE A 575 7.88 -53.19 4.38
N GLU A 576 7.08 -54.08 3.79
CA GLU A 576 7.54 -55.35 3.21
C GLU A 576 8.56 -55.14 2.09
N GLU A 577 8.31 -54.18 1.19
CA GLU A 577 9.22 -53.79 0.10
C GLU A 577 10.45 -52.99 0.59
N LYS A 578 10.49 -52.61 1.88
CA LYS A 578 11.50 -51.69 2.46
C LYS A 578 11.66 -50.40 1.64
N ASN A 579 10.55 -49.89 1.10
CA ASN A 579 10.57 -48.75 0.19
C ASN A 579 10.66 -47.42 0.97
N TYR A 580 11.90 -47.01 1.26
CA TYR A 580 12.18 -45.81 2.06
C TYR A 580 11.58 -44.52 1.49
N VAL A 581 11.71 -44.29 0.18
CA VAL A 581 11.17 -43.09 -0.49
C VAL A 581 9.65 -43.03 -0.32
N LYS A 582 8.95 -44.15 -0.57
CA LYS A 582 7.49 -44.20 -0.33
C LYS A 582 7.15 -44.03 1.15
N ALA A 583 7.95 -44.55 2.07
CA ALA A 583 7.72 -44.35 3.50
C ALA A 583 7.73 -42.86 3.87
N LEU A 584 8.72 -42.09 3.39
CA LEU A 584 8.78 -40.64 3.61
C LEU A 584 7.60 -39.87 2.99
N SER A 585 7.04 -40.38 1.88
CA SER A 585 5.86 -39.78 1.23
C SER A 585 4.54 -39.97 1.98
N ILE A 586 4.48 -40.89 2.95
CA ILE A 586 3.24 -41.18 3.69
C ILE A 586 3.34 -41.01 5.19
N TYR A 587 4.56 -40.91 5.73
CA TYR A 587 4.81 -40.91 7.16
C TYR A 587 4.83 -39.48 7.70
N ASN A 588 3.68 -39.05 8.25
CA ASN A 588 3.58 -37.76 8.94
C ASN A 588 4.05 -37.95 10.40
N ASN A 589 5.29 -37.54 10.69
CA ASN A 589 5.86 -37.56 12.03
C ASN A 589 7.05 -36.59 12.12
N LYS A 590 6.80 -35.37 12.61
CA LYS A 590 7.82 -34.35 12.90
C LYS A 590 8.97 -34.83 13.82
N GLY A 591 8.79 -35.94 14.52
CA GLY A 591 9.80 -36.60 15.35
C GLY A 591 10.91 -37.31 14.59
N LEU A 592 10.78 -37.54 13.27
CA LEU A 592 11.78 -38.28 12.47
C LEU A 592 13.19 -37.68 12.53
N ARG A 593 13.29 -36.35 12.68
CA ARG A 593 14.56 -35.63 12.92
C ARG A 593 15.36 -36.17 14.12
N LYS A 594 14.69 -36.74 15.13
CA LYS A 594 15.36 -37.33 16.30
C LYS A 594 16.19 -38.57 15.94
N ILE A 595 15.75 -39.34 14.93
CA ILE A 595 16.48 -40.51 14.44
C ILE A 595 17.80 -40.05 13.80
N VAL A 596 17.74 -39.00 12.97
CA VAL A 596 18.94 -38.41 12.36
C VAL A 596 19.87 -37.83 13.42
N ASN A 597 19.34 -37.06 14.38
CA ASN A 597 20.10 -36.52 15.51
C ASN A 597 20.87 -37.61 16.28
N TYR A 598 20.22 -38.75 16.55
CA TYR A 598 20.83 -39.87 17.26
C TYR A 598 22.01 -40.48 16.48
N HIS A 599 21.81 -40.81 15.20
CA HIS A 599 22.84 -41.45 14.37
C HIS A 599 24.01 -40.50 14.06
N PHE A 600 23.71 -39.25 13.71
CA PHE A 600 24.73 -38.24 13.40
C PHE A 600 25.35 -37.60 14.65
N LYS A 601 24.84 -37.93 15.86
CA LYS A 601 25.30 -37.37 17.15
C LYS A 601 25.26 -35.84 17.18
N ILE A 602 24.18 -35.27 16.66
CA ILE A 602 23.91 -33.83 16.62
C ILE A 602 22.56 -33.52 17.28
N SER A 603 22.35 -32.27 17.70
CA SER A 603 21.10 -31.84 18.34
C SER A 603 20.24 -30.92 17.46
N ASP A 604 20.84 -30.25 16.48
CA ASP A 604 20.27 -29.18 15.66
C ASP A 604 20.20 -29.53 14.16
N TYR A 605 19.88 -30.79 13.82
CA TYR A 605 19.89 -31.26 12.43
C TYR A 605 19.09 -30.36 11.45
N PRO A 606 17.84 -29.94 11.72
CA PRO A 606 17.10 -29.08 10.78
C PRO A 606 17.79 -27.74 10.53
N ASP A 607 18.33 -27.08 11.56
CA ASP A 607 19.03 -25.80 11.40
C ASP A 607 20.36 -25.95 10.66
N ARG A 608 21.02 -27.11 10.78
CA ARG A 608 22.22 -27.43 9.98
C ARG A 608 21.86 -27.73 8.52
N ALA A 609 20.78 -28.46 8.28
CA ALA A 609 20.28 -28.74 6.95
C ALA A 609 19.96 -27.44 6.20
N ILE A 610 19.20 -26.53 6.81
CA ILE A 610 18.89 -25.21 6.22
C ILE A 610 20.15 -24.41 5.94
N ARG A 611 21.10 -24.35 6.88
CA ARG A 611 22.38 -23.66 6.67
C ARG A 611 23.16 -24.26 5.50
N LEU A 612 23.19 -25.59 5.36
CA LEU A 612 23.88 -26.22 4.24
C LEU A 612 23.20 -25.88 2.91
N ILE A 613 21.87 -25.94 2.84
CA ILE A 613 21.08 -25.59 1.64
C ILE A 613 21.33 -24.13 1.23
N GLN A 614 21.54 -23.22 2.20
CA GLN A 614 21.83 -21.82 1.92
C GLN A 614 23.18 -21.60 1.21
N PHE A 615 24.19 -22.46 1.44
CA PHE A 615 25.55 -22.25 0.95
C PHE A 615 26.02 -23.25 -0.12
N ASP A 616 25.34 -24.40 -0.27
CA ASP A 616 25.73 -25.44 -1.22
C ASP A 616 24.62 -25.71 -2.24
N ASN A 617 24.79 -25.15 -3.44
CA ASN A 617 23.83 -25.29 -4.55
C ASN A 617 23.59 -26.75 -4.98
N SER A 618 24.49 -27.69 -4.67
CA SER A 618 24.25 -29.11 -4.95
C SER A 618 23.03 -29.65 -4.18
N CYS A 619 22.73 -29.08 -3.01
CA CYS A 619 21.54 -29.41 -2.24
C CYS A 619 20.26 -29.04 -3.01
N HIS A 620 20.26 -27.93 -3.74
CA HIS A 620 19.06 -27.45 -4.44
C HIS A 620 18.64 -28.44 -5.50
N THR A 621 19.59 -28.95 -6.30
CA THR A 621 19.32 -29.95 -7.34
C THR A 621 18.70 -31.22 -6.77
N ILE A 622 19.21 -31.71 -5.62
CA ILE A 622 18.68 -32.91 -4.95
C ILE A 622 17.25 -32.64 -4.47
N LEU A 623 17.06 -31.57 -3.70
CA LEU A 623 15.78 -31.31 -3.05
C LEU A 623 14.69 -30.91 -4.05
N LEU A 624 15.03 -30.16 -5.10
CA LEU A 624 14.09 -29.78 -6.16
C LEU A 624 13.48 -31.01 -6.84
N ASN A 625 14.14 -32.17 -6.87
CA ASN A 625 13.55 -33.39 -7.45
C ASN A 625 12.22 -33.81 -6.80
N HIS A 626 12.01 -33.42 -5.54
CA HIS A 626 10.77 -33.73 -4.83
C HIS A 626 9.61 -32.79 -5.14
N PHE A 627 9.90 -31.65 -5.77
CA PHE A 627 8.94 -30.60 -6.09
C PHE A 627 8.41 -30.72 -7.53
N PRO A 628 7.16 -30.30 -7.78
CA PRO A 628 6.54 -30.28 -9.12
C PRO A 628 7.36 -29.44 -10.10
N GLN A 629 7.41 -29.86 -11.37
CA GLN A 629 8.18 -29.17 -12.42
C GLN A 629 7.58 -27.80 -12.74
N GLU A 630 6.30 -27.63 -12.54
CA GLU A 630 5.54 -26.40 -12.77
C GLU A 630 5.98 -25.24 -11.87
N LEU A 631 6.66 -25.53 -10.74
CA LEU A 631 7.19 -24.53 -9.82
C LEU A 631 8.67 -24.22 -10.03
N LYS A 632 9.38 -24.99 -10.88
CA LYS A 632 10.83 -24.89 -11.08
C LYS A 632 11.23 -23.86 -12.12
#